data_AF-A0A452XCG8-F1
#
_entry.id   AF-A0A452XCG8-F1
#
_cell.length_a   1.000
_cell.length_b   1.000
_cell.length_c   1.000
_cell.angle_alpha   90.00
_cell.angle_beta   90.00
_cell.angle_gamma   90.00
#
_symmetry.space_group_name_H-M   'P 1'
#
loop_
_entity.id
_entity.type
_entity.pdbx_description
1 polymer ?
#
loop_
_entity_poly.entity_id
_entity_poly.type
_entity_poly.pdbx_seq_one_letter_code
_entity_poly.pdbx_strand_id
1 'polypeptide(L)'
;MLFAGWFHYQKAAPKLAWFQDVESMLNHHLARLLGLGSLSWAGHQIHVSLPINQFLDAGVDPKEIPLPHEFNLNRDLLAQLYPSFAEGATPFFTLNWSKYAEFPTFRGGLDPVTGGLWLTDIAHHHLAIAILFLIAGHMYRTNWGIGHGLKDILEAHKGPFTGQGHKGLYEKS
;
A
#
# COMPACT_ATOMS: atom_id res chain seq x y z
N MET A 1 8.69 -4.27 20.10
CA MET A 1 7.51 -5.14 20.33
C MET A 1 7.34 -5.55 21.79
N LEU A 2 8.34 -6.17 22.44
CA LEU A 2 8.21 -6.61 23.84
C LEU A 2 7.90 -5.50 24.86
N PHE A 3 8.59 -4.36 24.75
CA PHE A 3 8.32 -3.20 25.62
C PHE A 3 6.89 -2.66 25.44
N ALA A 4 6.42 -2.53 24.20
CA ALA A 4 5.05 -2.09 23.91
C ALA A 4 4.02 -3.06 24.51
N GLY A 5 4.26 -4.37 24.44
CA GLY A 5 3.42 -5.39 25.07
C GLY A 5 3.37 -5.24 26.60
N TRP A 6 4.53 -5.15 27.26
CA TRP A 6 4.58 -4.88 28.71
C TRP A 6 3.90 -3.57 29.08
N PHE A 7 4.14 -2.50 28.32
CA PHE A 7 3.60 -1.17 28.57
C PHE A 7 2.08 -1.14 28.45
N HIS A 8 1.51 -1.70 27.37
CA HIS A 8 0.06 -1.78 27.17
C HIS A 8 -0.62 -2.83 28.06
N TYR A 9 0.14 -3.67 28.76
CA TYR A 9 -0.43 -4.56 29.78
C TYR A 9 -0.38 -3.94 31.19
N GLN A 10 0.73 -3.27 31.54
CA GLN A 10 1.00 -2.83 32.93
C GLN A 10 0.82 -1.33 33.18
N LYS A 11 0.99 -0.49 32.16
CA LYS A 11 1.01 0.98 32.31
C LYS A 11 -0.16 1.67 31.62
N ALA A 12 -0.52 1.21 30.42
CA ALA A 12 -1.56 1.81 29.59
C ALA A 12 -2.49 0.73 29.02
N ALA A 13 -3.14 -0.01 29.92
CA ALA A 13 -4.12 -1.04 29.58
C ALA A 13 -5.36 -0.42 28.89
N PRO A 14 -5.66 -0.79 27.63
CA PRO A 14 -6.87 -0.32 26.96
C PRO A 14 -8.14 -0.89 27.60
N LYS A 15 -9.26 -0.17 27.45
CA LYS A 15 -10.58 -0.63 27.90
C LYS A 15 -11.24 -1.51 26.83
N LEU A 16 -12.23 -2.31 27.22
CA LEU A 16 -12.98 -3.18 26.29
C LEU A 16 -13.55 -2.42 25.08
N ALA A 17 -14.06 -1.20 25.30
CA ALA A 17 -14.58 -0.35 24.22
C ALA A 17 -13.54 -0.04 23.12
N TRP A 18 -12.24 0.00 23.46
CA TRP A 18 -11.18 0.18 22.46
C TRP A 18 -10.99 -1.08 21.61
N PHE A 19 -11.05 -2.26 22.23
CA PHE A 19 -10.94 -3.54 21.53
C PHE A 19 -12.16 -3.82 20.64
N GLN A 20 -13.34 -3.33 21.03
CA GLN A 20 -14.60 -3.51 20.31
C GLN A 20 -14.92 -2.39 19.30
N ASP A 21 -14.04 -1.39 19.15
CA ASP A 21 -14.16 -0.35 18.12
C ASP A 21 -13.70 -0.91 16.76
N VAL A 22 -14.52 -1.80 16.19
CA VAL A 22 -14.19 -2.56 14.97
C VAL A 22 -14.15 -1.67 13.74
N GLU A 23 -14.98 -0.62 13.65
CA GLU A 23 -14.90 0.34 12.54
C GLU A 23 -13.56 1.10 12.53
N SER A 24 -13.12 1.60 13.68
CA SER A 24 -11.81 2.25 13.79
C SER A 24 -10.69 1.27 13.49
N MET A 25 -10.77 0.05 14.03
CA MET A 25 -9.82 -1.02 13.75
C MET A 25 -9.72 -1.29 12.24
N LEU A 26 -10.84 -1.53 11.55
CA LEU A 26 -10.86 -1.81 10.12
C LEU A 26 -10.30 -0.64 9.30
N ASN A 27 -10.71 0.59 9.59
CA ASN A 27 -10.19 1.77 8.90
C ASN A 27 -8.67 1.89 9.06
N HIS A 28 -8.15 1.71 10.28
CA HIS A 28 -6.71 1.79 10.54
C HIS A 28 -5.93 0.64 9.88
N HIS A 29 -6.44 -0.59 9.91
CA HIS A 29 -5.76 -1.73 9.30
C HIS A 29 -5.77 -1.63 7.76
N LEU A 30 -6.91 -1.30 7.16
CA LEU A 30 -7.01 -1.15 5.70
C LEU A 30 -6.17 0.05 5.23
N ALA A 31 -6.41 1.27 5.72
CA ALA A 31 -5.72 2.44 5.19
C ALA A 31 -4.26 2.53 5.65
N ARG A 32 -3.97 2.29 6.94
CA ARG A 32 -2.61 2.51 7.46
C ARG A 32 -1.74 1.27 7.33
N LEU A 33 -2.16 0.14 7.89
CA LEU A 33 -1.31 -1.05 7.88
C LEU A 33 -1.11 -1.57 6.45
N LEU A 34 -2.19 -1.78 5.70
CA LEU A 34 -2.13 -2.32 4.35
C LEU A 34 -1.86 -1.22 3.31
N GLY A 35 -2.61 -0.11 3.35
CA GLY A 35 -2.49 0.98 2.39
C GLY A 35 -1.13 1.70 2.45
N LEU A 36 -0.77 2.28 3.60
CA LEU A 36 0.54 2.96 3.74
C LEU A 36 1.71 1.97 3.69
N GLY A 37 1.52 0.73 4.16
CA GLY A 37 2.52 -0.33 4.00
C GLY A 37 2.83 -0.61 2.53
N SER A 38 1.79 -0.84 1.72
CA SER A 38 1.94 -1.06 0.28
C SER A 38 2.48 0.18 -0.45
N LEU A 39 2.02 1.39 -0.08
CA LEU A 39 2.53 2.63 -0.68
C LEU A 39 4.03 2.82 -0.42
N SER A 40 4.45 2.58 0.82
CA SER A 40 5.87 2.65 1.21
C SER A 40 6.69 1.61 0.47
N TRP A 41 6.15 0.41 0.28
CA TRP A 41 6.81 -0.64 -0.48
C TRP A 41 6.92 -0.33 -1.97
N ALA A 42 5.87 0.23 -2.59
CA ALA A 42 5.94 0.73 -3.97
C ALA A 42 7.01 1.84 -4.11
N GLY A 43 7.06 2.79 -3.16
CA GLY A 43 8.09 3.80 -3.12
C GLY A 43 9.50 3.21 -2.99
N HIS A 44 9.69 2.22 -2.11
CA HIS A 44 10.96 1.50 -1.99
C HIS A 44 11.35 0.80 -3.30
N GLN A 45 10.41 0.10 -3.94
CA GLN A 45 10.68 -0.57 -5.21
C GLN A 45 11.08 0.43 -6.29
N ILE A 46 10.37 1.56 -6.40
CA ILE A 46 10.62 2.58 -7.43
C ILE A 46 11.97 3.28 -7.23
N HIS A 47 12.30 3.65 -5.98
CA HIS A 47 13.44 4.51 -5.70
C HIS A 47 14.72 3.76 -5.30
N VAL A 48 14.61 2.49 -4.89
CA VAL A 48 15.76 1.70 -4.43
C VAL A 48 15.94 0.44 -5.27
N SER A 49 14.91 -0.41 -5.36
CA SER A 49 15.07 -1.72 -6.00
C SER A 49 15.22 -1.63 -7.52
N LEU A 50 14.39 -0.81 -8.19
CA LEU A 50 14.39 -0.69 -9.65
C LEU A 50 15.73 -0.18 -10.23
N PRO A 51 16.36 0.88 -9.70
CA PRO A 51 17.66 1.33 -10.19
C PRO A 51 18.75 0.26 -10.05
N ILE A 52 18.78 -0.44 -8.92
CA ILE A 52 19.78 -1.48 -8.63
C ILE A 52 19.58 -2.67 -9.55
N ASN A 53 18.34 -3.14 -9.70
CA ASN A 53 18.02 -4.27 -10.57
C ASN A 53 18.42 -4.00 -12.02
N GLN A 54 18.23 -2.78 -12.53
CA GLN A 54 18.63 -2.45 -13.90
C GLN A 54 20.14 -2.63 -14.14
N PHE A 55 20.98 -2.35 -13.14
CA PHE A 55 22.42 -2.62 -13.21
C PHE A 55 22.75 -4.10 -13.06
N LEU A 56 22.07 -4.80 -12.13
CA LEU A 56 22.27 -6.24 -11.93
C LEU A 56 21.87 -7.05 -13.17
N ASP A 57 20.76 -6.70 -13.81
CA ASP A 57 20.26 -7.35 -15.03
C ASP A 57 21.16 -7.04 -16.24
N ALA A 58 21.92 -5.93 -16.19
CA ALA A 58 22.98 -5.60 -17.15
C ALA A 58 24.33 -6.28 -16.83
N GLY A 59 24.43 -7.06 -15.76
CA GLY A 59 25.63 -7.80 -15.37
C GLY A 59 26.72 -6.95 -14.73
N VAL A 60 26.40 -5.78 -14.20
CA VAL A 60 27.36 -4.93 -13.49
C VAL A 60 27.73 -5.55 -12.14
N ASP A 61 29.02 -5.56 -11.80
CA ASP A 61 29.48 -6.04 -10.50
C ASP A 61 28.82 -5.21 -9.37
N PRO A 62 28.22 -5.85 -8.34
CA PRO A 62 27.55 -5.13 -7.26
C PRO A 62 28.39 -4.05 -6.55
N LYS A 63 29.73 -4.13 -6.61
CA LYS A 63 30.63 -3.12 -6.03
C LYS A 63 30.73 -1.85 -6.86
N GLU A 64 30.44 -1.93 -8.16
CA GLU A 64 30.46 -0.80 -9.10
C GLU A 64 29.10 -0.10 -9.18
N ILE A 65 28.04 -0.71 -8.63
CA ILE A 65 26.71 -0.11 -8.58
C ILE A 65 26.70 1.00 -7.52
N PRO A 66 26.26 2.23 -7.86
CA PRO A 66 26.06 3.28 -6.87
C PRO A 66 25.18 2.81 -5.72
N LEU A 67 25.46 3.27 -4.51
CA LEU A 67 24.69 2.89 -3.33
C LEU A 67 23.26 3.45 -3.42
N PRO A 68 22.25 2.77 -2.83
CA PRO A 68 20.85 3.21 -2.86
C PRO A 68 20.61 4.68 -2.51
N HIS A 69 21.37 5.23 -1.58
CA HIS A 69 21.22 6.62 -1.15
C HIS A 69 21.74 7.62 -2.19
N GLU A 70 22.67 7.23 -3.06
CA GLU A 70 23.20 8.08 -4.13
C GLU A 70 22.13 8.32 -5.21
N PHE A 71 21.34 7.30 -5.56
CA PHE A 71 20.19 7.45 -6.46
C PHE A 71 19.12 8.39 -5.88
N ASN A 72 18.87 8.31 -4.57
CA ASN A 72 17.86 9.16 -3.92
C ASN A 72 18.28 10.63 -3.83
N LEU A 73 19.58 10.89 -3.65
CA LEU A 73 20.11 12.25 -3.53
C LEU A 73 20.43 12.88 -4.89
N ASN A 74 20.67 12.06 -5.92
CA ASN A 74 21.00 12.53 -7.26
C ASN A 74 19.95 12.08 -8.28
N ARG A 75 19.00 12.98 -8.54
CA ARG A 75 17.95 12.78 -9.54
C ARG A 75 18.51 12.53 -10.94
N ASP A 76 19.68 13.06 -11.29
CA ASP A 76 20.26 12.89 -12.62
C ASP A 76 20.73 11.46 -12.86
N LEU A 77 21.12 10.72 -11.81
CA LEU A 77 21.40 9.28 -11.90
C LEU A 77 20.12 8.49 -12.20
N LEU A 78 19.01 8.80 -11.51
CA LEU A 78 17.72 8.17 -11.78
C LEU A 78 17.19 8.52 -13.18
N ALA A 79 17.34 9.77 -13.62
CA ALA A 79 16.89 10.22 -14.93
C ALA A 79 17.68 9.61 -16.10
N GLN A 80 18.93 9.18 -15.88
CA GLN A 80 19.69 8.40 -16.87
C GLN A 80 19.11 7.00 -17.09
N LEU A 81 18.55 6.40 -16.04
CA LEU A 81 17.94 5.07 -16.08
C LEU A 81 16.48 5.13 -16.54
N TYR A 82 15.73 6.11 -16.03
CA TYR A 82 14.31 6.33 -16.26
C TYR A 82 14.10 7.82 -16.60
N PRO A 83 14.17 8.21 -17.90
CA PRO A 83 14.07 9.60 -18.36
C PRO A 83 12.90 10.41 -17.78
N SER A 84 11.77 9.74 -17.51
CA SER A 84 10.59 10.34 -16.88
C SER A 84 10.84 10.97 -15.50
N PHE A 85 11.91 10.61 -14.78
CA PHE A 85 12.28 11.29 -13.52
C PHE A 85 12.71 12.75 -13.71
N ALA A 86 13.14 13.15 -14.91
CA ALA A 86 13.48 14.53 -15.23
C ALA A 86 12.25 15.46 -15.19
N GLU A 87 11.06 14.93 -15.49
CA GLU A 87 9.77 15.66 -15.43
C GLU A 87 9.36 15.99 -13.98
N GLY A 88 9.98 15.33 -12.99
CA GLY A 88 9.67 15.50 -11.57
C GLY A 88 8.23 15.13 -11.23
N ALA A 89 7.65 15.80 -10.24
CA ALA A 89 6.28 15.53 -9.76
C ALA A 89 5.19 16.29 -10.52
N THR A 90 5.54 17.14 -11.50
CA THR A 90 4.56 17.97 -12.23
C THR A 90 3.49 17.14 -12.95
N PRO A 91 3.83 16.04 -13.68
CA PRO A 91 2.82 15.18 -14.28
C PRO A 91 1.88 14.53 -13.27
N PHE A 92 2.35 14.23 -12.04
CA PHE A 92 1.52 13.67 -10.98
C PHE A 92 0.39 14.62 -10.56
N PHE A 93 0.72 15.89 -10.29
CA PHE A 93 -0.26 16.89 -9.83
C PHE A 93 -1.19 17.40 -10.94
N THR A 94 -0.78 17.26 -12.20
CA THR A 94 -1.60 17.62 -13.38
C THR A 94 -2.41 16.45 -13.92
N LEU A 95 -2.31 15.26 -13.30
CA LEU A 95 -2.95 14.03 -13.74
C LEU A 95 -2.50 13.55 -15.14
N ASN A 96 -1.36 14.02 -15.64
CA ASN A 96 -0.75 13.58 -16.89
C ASN A 96 0.13 12.33 -16.66
N TRP A 97 -0.46 11.27 -16.12
CA TRP A 97 0.28 10.11 -15.62
C TRP A 97 0.92 9.23 -16.70
N SER A 98 0.53 9.39 -17.96
CA SER A 98 1.18 8.67 -19.08
C SER A 98 2.67 8.99 -19.21
N LYS A 99 3.13 10.09 -18.61
CA LYS A 99 4.55 10.46 -18.53
C LYS A 99 5.41 9.51 -17.69
N TYR A 100 4.82 8.70 -16.82
CA TYR A 100 5.55 7.79 -15.93
C TYR A 100 5.59 6.34 -16.40
N ALA A 101 5.28 6.02 -17.66
CA ALA A 101 5.09 4.64 -18.13
C ALA A 101 6.35 3.72 -18.07
N GLU A 102 7.51 4.25 -17.71
CA GLU A 102 8.79 3.52 -17.73
C GLU A 102 9.02 2.66 -16.47
N PHE A 103 8.48 3.06 -15.31
CA PHE A 103 8.75 2.40 -14.03
C PHE A 103 7.53 1.74 -13.37
N PRO A 104 6.28 2.24 -13.52
CA PRO A 104 5.06 1.46 -13.40
C PRO A 104 4.64 0.91 -14.77
N THR A 105 5.01 -0.34 -15.05
CA THR A 105 4.62 -1.00 -16.31
C THR A 105 3.41 -1.92 -16.13
N PHE A 106 2.95 -2.51 -17.23
CA PHE A 106 1.95 -3.57 -17.24
C PHE A 106 2.28 -4.60 -18.33
N ARG A 107 3.49 -5.19 -18.23
CA ARG A 107 4.02 -6.11 -19.25
C ARG A 107 3.35 -7.48 -19.18
N GLY A 108 3.17 -8.00 -17.96
CA GLY A 108 2.70 -9.35 -17.70
C GLY A 108 3.77 -10.41 -18.00
N GLY A 109 3.56 -11.61 -17.44
CA GLY A 109 4.48 -12.73 -17.60
C GLY A 109 5.77 -12.58 -16.79
N LEU A 110 6.84 -13.22 -17.28
CA LEU A 110 8.14 -13.25 -16.62
C LEU A 110 9.16 -12.45 -17.45
N ASP A 111 10.13 -11.89 -16.76
CA ASP A 111 11.34 -11.34 -17.36
C ASP A 111 12.15 -12.49 -18.00
N PRO A 112 12.42 -12.44 -19.31
CA PRO A 112 13.14 -13.51 -20.00
C PRO A 112 14.61 -13.65 -19.57
N VAL A 113 15.19 -12.63 -18.94
CA VAL A 113 16.58 -12.64 -18.47
C VAL A 113 16.67 -13.25 -17.07
N THR A 114 15.84 -12.77 -16.14
CA THR A 114 15.92 -13.17 -14.72
C THR A 114 15.03 -14.37 -14.39
N GLY A 115 14.02 -14.67 -15.22
CA GLY A 115 12.99 -15.67 -14.95
C GLY A 115 11.98 -15.28 -13.86
N GLY A 116 12.13 -14.11 -13.26
CA GLY A 116 11.23 -13.56 -12.24
C GLY A 116 10.08 -12.74 -12.84
N LEU A 117 9.19 -12.24 -11.99
CA LEU A 117 8.21 -11.22 -12.40
C LEU A 117 8.92 -9.88 -12.63
N TRP A 118 8.40 -9.06 -13.55
CA TRP A 118 8.89 -7.71 -13.77
C TRP A 118 8.75 -6.86 -12.50
N LEU A 119 9.86 -6.34 -11.99
CA LEU A 119 9.85 -5.50 -10.79
C LEU A 119 9.03 -4.21 -10.98
N THR A 120 8.99 -3.69 -12.20
CA THR A 120 8.15 -2.56 -12.60
C THR A 120 6.65 -2.88 -12.53
N ASP A 121 6.25 -4.10 -12.88
CA ASP A 121 4.86 -4.56 -12.73
C ASP A 121 4.52 -4.79 -11.24
N ILE A 122 5.46 -5.31 -10.45
CA ILE A 122 5.28 -5.46 -9.00
C ILE A 122 5.11 -4.08 -8.33
N ALA A 123 5.90 -3.08 -8.73
CA ALA A 123 5.79 -1.71 -8.22
C ALA A 123 4.43 -1.09 -8.55
N HIS A 124 3.97 -1.25 -9.80
CA HIS A 124 2.65 -0.81 -10.21
C HIS A 124 1.54 -1.53 -9.44
N HIS A 125 1.67 -2.85 -9.23
CA HIS A 125 0.73 -3.63 -8.42
C HIS A 125 0.62 -3.08 -7.00
N HIS A 126 1.74 -2.83 -6.33
CA HIS A 126 1.74 -2.30 -4.95
C HIS A 126 1.16 -0.89 -4.88
N LEU A 127 1.44 -0.04 -5.88
CA LEU A 127 0.82 1.27 -5.97
C LEU A 127 -0.71 1.16 -6.13
N ALA A 128 -1.18 0.26 -7.01
CA ALA A 128 -2.61 0.04 -7.24
C ALA A 128 -3.33 -0.47 -5.99
N ILE A 129 -2.80 -1.49 -5.31
CA ILE A 129 -3.41 -2.00 -4.07
C ILE A 129 -3.28 -0.99 -2.92
N ALA A 130 -2.24 -0.14 -2.90
CA ALA A 130 -2.12 0.92 -1.90
C ALA A 130 -3.28 1.91 -2.01
N ILE A 131 -3.59 2.37 -3.23
CA ILE A 131 -4.73 3.26 -3.48
C ILE A 131 -6.05 2.57 -3.10
N LEU A 132 -6.22 1.29 -3.49
CA LEU A 132 -7.41 0.51 -3.14
C LEU A 132 -7.62 0.45 -1.63
N PHE A 133 -6.59 0.09 -0.86
CA PHE A 133 -6.66 -0.05 0.59
C PHE A 133 -6.78 1.29 1.32
N LEU A 134 -6.12 2.34 0.82
CA LEU A 134 -6.27 3.69 1.34
C LEU A 134 -7.73 4.16 1.22
N ILE A 135 -8.36 3.94 0.07
CA ILE A 135 -9.77 4.30 -0.12
C ILE A 135 -10.67 3.39 0.73
N ALA A 136 -10.45 2.08 0.73
CA ALA A 136 -11.24 1.12 1.50
C ALA A 136 -11.23 1.40 3.01
N GLY A 137 -10.09 1.86 3.56
CA GLY A 137 -9.98 2.22 4.97
C GLY A 137 -10.67 3.54 5.36
N HIS A 138 -11.41 4.17 4.45
CA HIS A 138 -12.30 5.30 4.73
C HIS A 138 -13.79 4.94 4.58
N MET A 139 -14.10 3.64 4.48
CA MET A 139 -15.48 3.16 4.30
C MET A 139 -16.29 3.23 5.61
N TYR A 140 -15.69 2.91 6.76
CA TYR A 140 -16.45 2.73 8.01
C TYR A 140 -16.58 4.03 8.79
N ARG A 141 -17.75 4.21 9.41
CA ARG A 141 -18.06 5.42 10.17
C ARG A 141 -17.23 5.49 11.44
N THR A 142 -16.68 6.67 11.70
CA THR A 142 -15.92 6.98 12.92
C THR A 142 -16.45 8.30 13.52
N ASN A 143 -15.69 8.91 14.43
CA ASN A 143 -16.10 10.10 15.18
C ASN A 143 -16.42 11.34 14.32
N TRP A 144 -16.07 11.34 13.03
CA TRP A 144 -16.42 12.41 12.08
C TRP A 144 -17.84 12.28 11.48
N GLY A 145 -18.60 11.25 11.86
CA GLY A 145 -20.01 11.10 11.49
C GLY A 145 -20.28 10.64 10.05
N ILE A 146 -19.25 10.52 9.20
CA ILE A 146 -19.35 10.05 7.81
C ILE A 146 -18.83 8.62 7.70
N GLY A 147 -19.47 7.80 6.87
CA GLY A 147 -19.12 6.41 6.59
C GLY A 147 -20.27 5.45 6.92
N HIS A 148 -19.99 4.15 6.86
CA HIS A 148 -20.97 3.10 7.12
C HIS A 148 -20.79 2.47 8.51
N GLY A 149 -21.89 2.26 9.25
CA GLY A 149 -21.88 1.39 10.44
C GLY A 149 -21.88 -0.08 10.01
N LEU A 150 -20.96 -0.89 10.56
CA LEU A 150 -20.86 -2.30 10.14
C LEU A 150 -22.12 -3.09 10.51
N LYS A 151 -22.70 -2.81 11.68
CA LYS A 151 -23.99 -3.34 12.10
C LYS A 151 -25.12 -2.98 11.12
N ASP A 152 -25.18 -1.72 10.70
CA ASP A 152 -26.20 -1.23 9.77
C ASP A 152 -26.11 -1.96 8.43
N ILE A 153 -24.88 -2.15 7.92
CA ILE A 153 -24.62 -2.96 6.72
C ILE A 153 -25.16 -4.37 6.94
N LEU A 154 -24.78 -5.05 8.02
CA LEU A 154 -25.19 -6.43 8.27
C LEU A 154 -26.71 -6.57 8.34
N GLU A 155 -27.38 -5.75 9.15
CA GLU A 155 -28.83 -5.85 9.35
C GLU A 155 -29.65 -5.47 8.10
N ALA A 156 -29.09 -4.68 7.18
CA ALA A 156 -29.72 -4.37 5.90
C ALA A 156 -29.71 -5.56 4.92
N HIS A 157 -28.80 -6.53 5.06
CA HIS A 157 -28.69 -7.67 4.17
C HIS A 157 -29.63 -8.81 4.59
N LYS A 158 -30.88 -8.74 4.10
CA LYS A 158 -31.91 -9.77 4.29
C LYS A 158 -32.49 -10.19 2.94
N GLY A 159 -32.66 -11.49 2.75
CA GLY A 159 -33.21 -12.07 1.52
C GLY A 159 -34.53 -12.80 1.77
N PRO A 160 -35.31 -13.07 0.72
CA PRO A 160 -36.63 -13.72 0.85
C PRO A 160 -36.56 -15.13 1.46
N PHE A 161 -35.41 -15.81 1.37
CA PHE A 161 -35.21 -17.17 1.88
C PHE A 161 -34.35 -17.25 3.14
N THR A 162 -33.80 -16.12 3.63
CA THR A 162 -32.80 -16.12 4.73
C THR A 162 -33.37 -15.67 6.08
N GLY A 163 -34.69 -15.48 6.17
CA GLY A 163 -35.36 -15.09 7.41
C GLY A 163 -34.86 -13.74 7.95
N GLN A 164 -34.27 -13.73 9.15
CA GLN A 164 -33.73 -12.51 9.77
C GLN A 164 -32.35 -12.08 9.22
N GLY A 165 -31.80 -12.80 8.23
CA GLY A 165 -30.51 -12.49 7.61
C GLY A 165 -29.38 -12.46 8.63
N HIS A 166 -28.55 -11.41 8.60
CA HIS A 166 -27.35 -11.27 9.43
C HIS A 166 -27.58 -10.63 10.82
N LYS A 167 -28.82 -10.61 11.31
CA LYS A 167 -29.14 -10.02 12.62
C LYS A 167 -28.35 -10.71 13.74
N GLY A 168 -27.73 -9.90 14.61
CA GLY A 168 -26.98 -10.40 15.77
C GLY A 168 -25.58 -10.93 15.46
N LEU A 169 -25.08 -10.81 14.22
CA LEU A 169 -23.71 -11.21 13.89
C LEU A 169 -22.67 -10.21 14.42
N TYR A 170 -22.99 -8.92 14.41
CA TYR A 170 -22.08 -7.87 14.89
C TYR A 170 -21.77 -8.00 16.39
N GLU A 171 -22.75 -8.41 17.19
CA GLU A 171 -22.57 -8.60 18.63
C GLU A 171 -21.84 -9.91 19.00
N LYS A 172 -21.74 -10.85 18.04
CA LYS A 172 -21.06 -12.14 18.23
C LYS A 172 -19.58 -12.09 17.82
N SER A 173 -19.14 -11.05 17.11
CA SER A 173 -17.76 -10.85 16.67
C SER A 173 -16.87 -10.27 17.76
#